data_AF-A0A7G5Z516-F1
#
_entry.id   AF-A0A7G5Z516-F1
#
_cell.length_a   1.000
_cell.length_b   1.000
_cell.length_c   1.000
_cell.angle_alpha   90.00
_cell.angle_beta   90.00
_cell.angle_gamma   90.00
#
_symmetry.space_group_name_H-M   'P 1'
#
loop_
_entity.id
_entity.type
_entity.pdbx_description
1 polymer ?
#
loop_
_entity_poly.entity_id
_entity_poly.type
_entity_poly.pdbx_seq_one_letter_code
_entity_poly.pdbx_strand_id
1 'polypeptide(L)'
;MKFTKSVLGHFNIFRAVTDLRGFMRERRPHELGFLLLSVALFGTILVGFTIDSREERVYRPNIIYVQQWPASRTDAEIRAQQKIDGPIEAKRRADEEAQRVKTQQEFKRLNDKLEKIGI
;
A
#
# COMPACT_ATOMS: atom_id res chain seq x y z
N MET A 1 44.74 -31.64 15.72
CA MET A 1 43.27 -31.54 15.69
C MET A 1 42.85 -30.31 16.50
N LYS A 2 42.54 -29.18 15.84
CA LYS A 2 42.06 -27.96 16.51
C LYS A 2 41.01 -27.26 15.64
N PHE A 3 39.76 -27.67 15.79
CA PHE A 3 38.60 -26.93 15.32
C PHE A 3 37.65 -26.80 16.50
N THR A 4 37.54 -25.60 17.06
CA THR A 4 36.38 -25.13 17.83
C THR A 4 36.62 -23.68 18.25
N LYS A 5 36.30 -22.73 17.37
CA LYS A 5 35.83 -21.41 17.82
C LYS A 5 34.35 -21.32 17.49
N SER A 6 33.59 -21.25 18.58
CA SER A 6 32.14 -21.33 18.71
C SER A 6 31.37 -20.45 17.72
N VAL A 7 30.49 -21.09 16.94
CA VAL A 7 29.53 -20.45 16.02
C VAL A 7 28.58 -19.50 16.80
N LEU A 8 28.34 -19.75 18.08
CA LEU A 8 27.48 -18.92 18.95
C LEU A 8 28.02 -17.52 19.25
N GLY A 9 29.33 -17.28 19.10
CA GLY A 9 29.93 -15.96 19.36
C GLY A 9 29.48 -14.86 18.40
N HIS A 10 28.99 -15.24 17.21
CA HIS A 10 28.55 -14.34 16.15
C HIS A 10 27.13 -13.78 16.39
N PHE A 11 26.33 -14.42 17.26
CA PHE A 11 24.97 -14.00 17.60
C PHE A 11 24.90 -13.13 18.87
N ASN A 12 26.01 -12.48 19.24
CA ASN A 12 26.03 -11.58 20.38
C ASN A 12 25.67 -10.15 19.94
N ILE A 13 24.42 -9.75 20.15
CA ILE A 13 23.90 -8.40 19.83
C ILE A 13 24.76 -7.30 20.47
N PHE A 14 25.25 -7.50 21.69
CA PHE A 14 26.09 -6.52 22.38
C PHE A 14 27.43 -6.31 21.68
N ARG A 15 27.99 -7.38 21.09
CA ARG A 15 29.21 -7.31 20.28
C ARG A 15 28.97 -6.55 18.98
N ALA A 16 27.82 -6.77 18.33
CA ALA A 16 27.45 -6.04 17.12
C ALA A 16 27.26 -4.53 17.39
N VAL A 17 26.67 -4.15 18.54
CA VAL A 17 26.52 -2.73 18.92
C VAL A 17 27.88 -2.08 19.24
N THR A 18 28.78 -2.79 19.92
CA THR A 18 30.13 -2.26 20.20
C THR A 18 30.97 -2.12 18.94
N ASP A 19 30.86 -3.08 18.03
CA ASP A 19 31.52 -3.05 16.72
C ASP A 19 30.99 -1.90 15.86
N LEU A 20 29.66 -1.74 15.78
CA LEU A 20 29.02 -0.62 15.08
C LEU A 20 29.44 0.73 15.68
N ARG A 21 29.53 0.84 17.01
CA ARG A 21 30.01 2.06 17.67
C ARG A 21 31.47 2.37 17.32
N GLY A 22 32.33 1.35 17.27
CA GLY A 22 33.72 1.50 16.84
C GLY A 22 33.80 1.98 15.40
N PHE A 23 33.08 1.30 14.50
CA PHE A 23 32.96 1.65 13.09
C PHE A 23 32.47 3.09 12.87
N MET A 24 31.44 3.53 13.60
CA MET A 24 30.93 4.91 13.49
C MET A 24 31.94 5.96 13.97
N ARG A 25 32.86 5.61 14.89
CA ARG A 25 33.85 6.54 15.45
C ARG A 25 35.03 6.80 14.51
N GLU A 26 35.32 5.86 13.63
CA GLU A 26 36.44 5.92 12.67
C GLU A 26 36.06 6.63 11.36
N ARG A 27 34.75 6.83 11.13
CA ARG A 27 34.17 7.39 9.91
C ARG A 27 34.20 8.91 9.90
N ARG A 28 34.17 9.50 8.70
CA ARG A 28 34.11 10.96 8.55
C ARG A 28 32.70 11.46 8.90
N PRO A 29 32.57 12.69 9.44
CA PRO A 29 31.27 13.20 9.91
C PRO A 29 30.19 13.25 8.83
N HIS A 30 30.56 13.47 7.56
CA HIS A 30 29.60 13.46 6.46
C HIS A 30 29.04 12.06 6.13
N GLU A 31 29.83 11.00 6.33
CA GLU A 31 29.37 9.62 6.10
C GLU A 31 28.26 9.24 7.10
N LEU A 32 28.37 9.70 8.35
CA LEU A 32 27.33 9.55 9.36
C LEU A 32 26.06 10.34 9.02
N GLY A 33 26.22 11.53 8.44
CA GLY A 33 25.10 12.33 7.93
C GLY A 33 24.32 11.61 6.83
N PHE A 34 25.02 11.02 5.85
CA PHE A 34 24.39 10.22 4.79
C PHE A 34 23.74 8.94 5.33
N LEU A 35 24.35 8.27 6.29
CA LEU A 35 23.76 7.11 6.95
C LEU A 35 22.42 7.48 7.63
N LEU A 36 22.42 8.56 8.42
CA LEU A 36 21.21 9.06 9.06
C LEU A 36 20.14 9.43 8.04
N LEU A 37 20.51 10.12 6.96
CA LEU A 37 19.58 10.49 5.90
C LEU A 37 18.96 9.27 5.23
N SER A 38 19.76 8.23 4.95
CA SER A 38 19.27 6.99 4.34
C SER A 38 18.30 6.26 5.26
N VAL A 39 18.63 6.12 6.55
CA VAL A 39 17.76 5.47 7.54
C VAL A 39 16.48 6.27 7.73
N ALA A 40 16.58 7.61 7.78
CA ALA A 40 15.42 8.49 7.87
C ALA A 40 14.50 8.34 6.67
N LEU A 41 15.03 8.41 5.45
CA LEU A 41 14.25 8.26 4.22
C LEU A 41 13.51 6.92 4.17
N PHE A 42 14.23 5.82 4.45
CA PHE A 42 13.62 4.50 4.49
C PHE A 42 12.56 4.37 5.59
N GLY A 43 12.86 4.90 6.79
CA GLY A 43 11.92 4.94 7.91
C GLY A 43 10.66 5.74 7.59
N THR A 44 10.78 6.89 6.91
CA THR A 44 9.64 7.71 6.49
C THR A 44 8.72 6.94 5.54
N ILE A 45 9.28 6.19 4.59
CA ILE A 45 8.49 5.35 3.68
C ILE A 45 7.71 4.29 4.47
N LEU A 46 8.39 3.55 5.37
CA LEU A 46 7.73 2.53 6.19
C LEU A 46 6.61 3.09 7.08
N VAL A 47 6.86 4.24 7.71
CA VAL A 47 5.86 4.91 8.56
C VAL A 47 4.68 5.38 7.72
N GLY A 48 4.93 5.96 6.53
CA GLY A 48 3.88 6.37 5.59
C GLY A 48 2.95 5.21 5.24
N PHE A 49 3.52 4.06 4.84
CA PHE A 49 2.74 2.84 4.59
C PHE A 49 2.00 2.34 5.82
N THR A 50 2.60 2.40 7.00
CA THR A 50 1.97 1.91 8.24
C THR A 50 0.77 2.77 8.66
N ILE A 51 0.81 4.07 8.37
CA ILE A 51 -0.30 4.99 8.63
C ILE A 51 -1.43 4.77 7.60
N ASP A 52 -1.07 4.66 6.32
CA ASP A 52 -2.03 4.50 5.21
C ASP A 52 -2.71 3.11 5.23
N SER A 53 -1.98 2.06 5.60
CA SER A 53 -2.48 0.68 5.63
C SER A 53 -3.46 0.40 6.78
N ARG A 54 -3.91 1.40 7.55
CA ARG A 54 -4.93 1.24 8.61
C ARG A 54 -6.36 1.12 8.09
N GLU A 55 -6.57 0.83 6.81
CA GLU A 55 -7.85 0.30 6.38
C GLU A 55 -8.05 -1.09 7.00
N GLU A 56 -9.04 -1.21 7.88
CA GLU A 56 -9.58 -2.49 8.29
C GLU A 56 -10.03 -3.24 7.03
N ARG A 57 -9.15 -4.12 6.54
CA ARG A 57 -9.53 -5.12 5.54
C ARG A 57 -10.44 -6.13 6.22
N VAL A 58 -11.66 -5.71 6.53
CA VAL A 58 -12.76 -6.64 6.84
C VAL A 58 -12.80 -7.58 5.67
N TYR A 59 -12.41 -8.83 5.89
CA TYR A 59 -12.48 -9.86 4.87
C TYR A 59 -13.96 -9.98 4.46
N ARG A 60 -14.32 -9.30 3.37
CA ARG A 60 -15.59 -9.48 2.70
C ARG A 60 -15.31 -10.44 1.56
N PRO A 61 -15.77 -11.71 1.62
CA PRO A 61 -15.68 -12.56 0.45
C PRO A 61 -16.35 -11.80 -0.70
N ASN A 62 -15.61 -11.62 -1.79
CA ASN A 62 -16.12 -10.98 -2.99
C ASN A 62 -17.01 -12.01 -3.69
N ILE A 63 -18.19 -12.26 -3.10
CA ILE A 63 -19.18 -13.18 -3.65
C ILE A 63 -19.84 -12.42 -4.80
N ILE A 64 -19.31 -12.63 -5.99
CA ILE A 64 -19.94 -12.16 -7.23
C ILE A 64 -21.17 -13.04 -7.44
N TYR A 65 -22.34 -12.57 -7.01
CA TYR A 65 -23.61 -13.21 -7.31
C TYR A 65 -23.92 -13.02 -8.80
N VAL A 66 -23.66 -14.06 -9.58
CA VAL A 66 -24.15 -14.10 -10.96
C VAL A 66 -25.63 -14.41 -10.89
N GLN A 67 -26.47 -13.49 -11.37
CA GLN A 67 -27.91 -13.75 -11.48
C GLN A 67 -28.14 -14.92 -12.44
N GLN A 68 -28.67 -16.03 -11.93
CA GLN A 68 -29.06 -17.17 -12.75
C GLN A 68 -30.48 -16.94 -13.28
N TRP A 69 -30.63 -16.86 -14.59
CA TRP A 69 -31.93 -16.66 -15.23
C TRP A 69 -32.47 -18.00 -15.75
N PRO A 70 -33.75 -18.34 -15.47
CA PRO A 70 -34.35 -19.55 -16.03
C PRO A 70 -34.50 -19.41 -17.54
N ALA A 71 -34.24 -20.50 -18.27
CA ALA A 71 -34.38 -20.53 -19.73
C ALA A 71 -35.83 -20.36 -20.21
N SER A 72 -36.81 -20.57 -19.32
CA SER A 72 -38.24 -20.42 -19.57
C SER A 72 -38.78 -19.00 -19.40
N ARG A 73 -37.90 -18.02 -19.11
CA ARG A 73 -38.29 -16.63 -18.88
C ARG A 73 -38.93 -16.00 -20.12
N THR A 74 -39.99 -15.23 -19.92
CA THR A 74 -40.67 -14.48 -20.99
C THR A 74 -40.09 -13.08 -21.18
N ASP A 75 -40.18 -12.55 -22.39
CA ASP A 75 -39.77 -11.18 -22.73
C ASP A 75 -40.41 -10.09 -21.86
N ALA A 76 -41.65 -10.31 -21.40
CA ALA A 76 -42.36 -9.39 -20.52
C ALA A 76 -41.66 -9.30 -19.14
N GLU A 77 -41.22 -10.43 -18.60
CA GLU A 77 -40.48 -10.51 -17.33
C GLU A 77 -39.06 -9.93 -17.45
N ILE A 78 -38.45 -10.00 -18.64
CA ILE A 78 -37.15 -9.36 -18.92
C ILE A 78 -37.30 -7.84 -18.86
N ARG A 79 -38.27 -7.28 -19.59
CA ARG A 79 -38.49 -5.82 -19.64
C ARG A 79 -38.90 -5.25 -18.28
N ALA A 80 -39.73 -5.97 -17.53
CA ALA A 80 -40.12 -5.56 -16.19
C ALA A 80 -38.91 -5.46 -15.25
N GLN A 81 -38.03 -6.45 -15.27
CA GLN A 81 -36.82 -6.46 -14.44
C GLN A 81 -35.82 -5.40 -14.86
N GLN A 82 -35.59 -5.20 -16.17
CA GLN A 82 -34.68 -4.17 -16.67
C GLN A 82 -35.09 -2.76 -16.23
N LYS A 83 -36.40 -2.51 -16.12
CA LYS A 83 -36.92 -1.23 -15.61
C LYS A 83 -36.56 -1.00 -14.14
N ILE A 84 -36.43 -2.07 -13.36
CA ILE A 84 -36.06 -2.04 -11.94
C ILE A 84 -34.52 -1.94 -11.80
N ASP A 85 -33.78 -2.75 -12.54
CA ASP A 85 -32.32 -2.85 -12.45
C ASP A 85 -31.62 -1.63 -13.07
N GLY A 86 -32.17 -1.06 -14.14
CA GLY A 86 -31.63 0.10 -14.85
C GLY A 86 -31.22 1.27 -13.95
N PRO A 87 -32.12 1.82 -13.10
CA PRO A 87 -31.77 2.92 -12.21
C PRO A 87 -30.77 2.52 -11.10
N ILE A 88 -30.83 1.28 -10.61
CA ILE A 88 -29.92 0.77 -9.57
C ILE A 88 -28.49 0.72 -10.13
N GLU A 89 -28.33 0.14 -11.31
CA GLU A 89 -27.04 0.04 -12.01
C GLU A 89 -26.52 1.39 -12.52
N ALA A 90 -27.41 2.31 -12.90
CA ALA A 90 -27.03 3.67 -13.25
C ALA A 90 -26.45 4.42 -12.05
N LYS A 91 -27.10 4.32 -10.88
CA LYS A 91 -26.62 4.94 -9.64
C LYS A 91 -25.27 4.36 -9.21
N ARG A 92 -25.15 3.03 -9.22
CA ARG A 92 -23.91 2.33 -8.86
C ARG A 92 -22.74 2.78 -9.74
N ARG A 93 -22.94 2.85 -11.06
CA ARG A 93 -21.92 3.33 -12.00
C ARG A 93 -21.57 4.79 -11.78
N ALA A 94 -22.55 5.65 -11.51
CA ALA A 94 -22.32 7.07 -11.22
C ALA A 94 -21.51 7.27 -9.93
N ASP A 95 -21.80 6.50 -8.88
CA ASP A 95 -21.05 6.55 -7.62
C ASP A 95 -19.60 6.08 -7.82
N GLU A 96 -19.39 4.99 -8.56
CA GLU A 96 -18.06 4.48 -8.90
C GLU A 96 -17.26 5.49 -9.74
N GLU A 97 -17.89 6.12 -10.74
CA GLU A 97 -17.27 7.14 -11.58
C GLU A 97 -16.93 8.41 -10.77
N ALA A 98 -17.82 8.86 -9.90
CA ALA A 98 -17.58 10.00 -9.03
C ALA A 98 -16.37 9.77 -8.11
N GLN A 99 -16.20 8.56 -7.56
CA GLN A 99 -15.02 8.23 -6.76
C GLN A 99 -13.75 8.22 -7.62
N ARG A 100 -13.78 7.60 -8.80
CA ARG A 100 -12.64 7.59 -9.73
C ARG A 100 -12.22 9.01 -10.11
N VAL A 101 -13.17 9.88 -10.43
CA VAL A 101 -12.90 11.28 -10.80
C VAL A 101 -12.31 12.04 -9.61
N LYS A 102 -12.81 11.86 -8.38
CA LYS A 102 -12.23 12.49 -7.18
C LYS A 102 -10.78 12.07 -6.99
N THR A 103 -10.51 10.77 -7.02
CA THR A 103 -9.16 10.23 -6.88
C THR A 103 -8.23 10.75 -7.99
N GLN A 104 -8.68 10.77 -9.24
CA GLN A 104 -7.91 11.34 -10.35
C GLN A 104 -7.63 12.84 -10.16
N GLN A 105 -8.59 13.61 -9.67
CA GLN A 105 -8.40 15.04 -9.38
C GLN A 105 -7.42 15.27 -8.23
N GLU A 106 -7.45 14.46 -7.18
CA GLU A 106 -6.49 14.51 -6.08
C GLU A 106 -5.07 14.23 -6.57
N PHE A 107 -4.88 13.19 -7.38
CA PHE A 107 -3.59 12.88 -7.99
C PHE A 107 -3.14 13.96 -8.97
N LYS A 108 -4.05 14.53 -9.77
CA LYS A 108 -3.72 15.65 -10.66
C LYS A 108 -3.25 16.87 -9.87
N ARG A 109 -3.96 17.24 -8.79
CA ARG A 109 -3.55 18.36 -7.92
C ARG A 109 -2.21 18.12 -7.25
N LEU A 110 -1.91 16.88 -6.88
CA LEU A 110 -0.60 16.51 -6.35
C LEU A 110 0.47 16.65 -7.43
N ASN A 111 0.23 16.12 -8.62
CA ASN A 111 1.13 16.22 -9.76
C ASN A 111 1.41 17.68 -10.14
N ASP A 112 0.39 18.53 -10.25
CA ASP A 112 0.55 19.96 -10.57
C ASP A 112 1.41 20.68 -9.51
N LYS A 113 1.37 20.26 -8.24
CA LYS A 113 2.23 20.80 -7.16
C LYS A 113 3.67 20.31 -7.27
N LEU A 114 3.87 19.04 -7.62
CA LEU A 114 5.17 18.42 -7.81
C LEU A 114 5.89 19.08 -9.01
N GLU A 115 5.18 19.22 -10.13
CA GLU A 115 5.71 19.88 -11.33
C GLU A 115 6.14 21.32 -11.05
N LYS A 116 5.37 22.05 -10.22
CA LYS A 116 5.72 23.41 -9.78
C LYS A 116 7.04 23.48 -8.99
N ILE A 117 7.39 22.42 -8.25
CA ILE A 117 8.65 22.33 -7.49
C ILE A 117 9.77 21.62 -8.28
N GLY A 118 9.51 21.22 -9.52
CA GLY A 118 10.51 20.65 -10.44
C GLY A 118 10.80 19.17 -10.24
N ILE A 119 9.88 18.40 -9.65
CA ILE A 119 9.93 16.94 -9.52
C ILE A 119 8.65 16.36 -10.11
#